data_AF-A0AAW8M180-F1
#
_entry.id   AF-A0AAW8M180-F1
#
_cell.length_a   1.000
_cell.length_b   1.000
_cell.length_c   1.000
_cell.angle_alpha   90.00
_cell.angle_beta   90.00
_cell.angle_gamma   90.00
#
_symmetry.space_group_name_H-M   'P 1'
#
loop_
_entity.id
_entity.type
_entity.pdbx_description
1 polymer ?
#
loop_
_entity_poly.entity_id
_entity_poly.type
_entity_poly.pdbx_seq_one_letter_code
_entity_poly.pdbx_strand_id
1 'polypeptide(L)' 'MPSTRPEFWAAKFEGNVERDARNAAALEAAGWTVITVWECDLKSDPEAVVSALAETIRGD' A
#
# COMPACT_ATOMS: atom_id res chain seq x y z
N MET A 1 -10.72 10.58 -10.40
CA MET A 1 -11.16 9.59 -11.42
C MET A 1 -10.65 10.03 -12.79
N PRO A 2 -9.97 9.19 -13.58
CA PRO A 2 -9.54 9.54 -14.93
C PRO A 2 -10.72 9.89 -15.85
N SER A 3 -10.54 10.88 -16.71
CA SER A 3 -11.61 11.40 -17.57
C SER A 3 -12.01 10.46 -18.72
N THR A 4 -11.12 9.54 -19.12
CA THR A 4 -11.35 8.60 -20.22
C THR A 4 -11.61 7.19 -19.67
N ARG A 5 -12.70 6.54 -20.11
CA ARG A 5 -13.15 5.21 -19.65
C ARG A 5 -13.38 5.13 -18.13
N PRO A 6 -14.24 5.98 -17.54
CA PRO A 6 -14.41 6.06 -16.09
C PRO A 6 -14.83 4.73 -15.46
N GLU A 7 -15.81 4.02 -16.04
CA GLU A 7 -16.29 2.73 -15.51
C GLU A 7 -15.16 1.68 -15.43
N PHE A 8 -14.31 1.62 -16.46
CA PHE A 8 -13.15 0.74 -16.45
C PHE A 8 -12.17 1.10 -15.33
N TRP A 9 -11.92 2.39 -15.11
CA TRP A 9 -11.01 2.82 -14.04
C TRP A 9 -11.59 2.58 -12.65
N ALA A 10 -12.90 2.77 -12.44
CA ALA A 10 -13.57 2.43 -11.17
C ALA A 10 -13.34 0.96 -10.86
N ALA A 11 -13.76 0.07 -11.78
CA ALA A 11 -13.63 -1.37 -11.60
C ALA A 11 -12.17 -1.80 -11.41
N LYS A 12 -11.23 -1.16 -12.13
CA LYS A 12 -9.80 -1.44 -11.98
C LYS A 12 -9.28 -1.03 -10.61
N PHE A 13 -9.65 0.14 -10.11
CA PHE A 13 -9.17 0.60 -8.80
C PHE A 13 -9.77 -0.22 -7.67
N GLU A 14 -11.06 -0.53 -7.73
CA GLU A 14 -11.71 -1.44 -6.78
C GLU A 14 -11.04 -2.81 -6.77
N GLY A 15 -10.85 -3.42 -7.95
CA GLY A 15 -10.17 -4.71 -8.06
C GLY A 15 -8.70 -4.68 -7.64
N ASN A 16 -8.02 -3.53 -7.69
CA ASN A 16 -6.68 -3.38 -7.12
C ASN A 16 -6.73 -3.38 -5.59
N VAL A 17 -7.62 -2.59 -4.99
CA VAL A 17 -7.79 -2.54 -3.52
C VAL A 17 -8.13 -3.93 -2.96
N GLU A 18 -9.07 -4.64 -3.58
CA GLU A 18 -9.44 -6.00 -3.15
C GLU A 18 -8.28 -7.01 -3.30
N ARG A 19 -7.47 -6.87 -4.36
CA ARG A 19 -6.31 -7.74 -4.56
C ARG A 19 -5.23 -7.46 -3.52
N ASP A 20 -4.95 -6.20 -3.25
CA ASP A 20 -3.94 -5.79 -2.27
C ASP A 20 -4.32 -6.25 -0.87
N ALA A 21 -5.60 -6.09 -0.48
CA ALA A 21 -6.12 -6.57 0.79
C ALA A 21 -5.98 -8.10 0.95
N ARG A 22 -6.31 -8.87 -0.11
CA ARG A 22 -6.15 -10.34 -0.10
C ARG A 22 -4.69 -10.75 0.02
N ASN A 23 -3.79 -10.07 -0.69
CA ASN A 23 -2.37 -10.37 -0.65
C ASN A 23 -1.77 -10.05 0.72
N ALA A 24 -2.12 -8.90 1.31
CA ALA A 24 -1.68 -8.51 2.63
C ALA A 24 -2.12 -9.55 3.68
N ALA A 25 -3.40 -9.91 3.69
CA ALA A 25 -3.93 -10.91 4.61
C ALA A 25 -3.25 -12.29 4.46
N ALA A 26 -2.93 -12.70 3.22
CA ALA A 26 -2.22 -13.96 2.97
C ALA A 26 -0.77 -13.93 3.50
N LEU A 27 -0.08 -12.80 3.33
CA LEU A 27 1.28 -12.61 3.84
C LEU A 27 1.29 -12.57 5.39
N GLU A 28 0.36 -11.84 5.99
CA GLU A 28 0.19 -11.77 7.44
C GLU A 28 -0.12 -13.15 8.04
N ALA A 29 -1.02 -13.92 7.42
CA ALA A 29 -1.32 -15.29 7.83
C ALA A 29 -0.11 -16.25 7.71
N ALA A 30 0.82 -15.94 6.81
CA ALA A 30 2.09 -16.65 6.68
C ALA A 30 3.19 -16.15 7.63
N GLY A 31 2.86 -15.21 8.54
CA GLY A 31 3.77 -14.68 9.56
C GLY A 31 4.65 -13.52 9.07
N TRP A 32 4.32 -12.90 7.93
CA TRP A 32 5.03 -11.71 7.45
C TRP A 32 4.39 -10.43 7.98
N THR A 33 5.22 -9.46 8.34
CA THR A 33 4.78 -8.08 8.55
C THR A 33 4.63 -7.40 7.19
N VAL A 34 3.43 -6.89 6.87
CA VAL A 34 3.16 -6.16 5.64
C VAL A 34 3.20 -4.66 5.93
N ILE A 35 3.99 -3.92 5.15
CA ILE A 35 4.13 -2.47 5.29
C ILE A 35 3.82 -1.83 3.94
N THR A 36 2.84 -0.93 3.90
CA THR A 36 2.46 -0.19 2.69
C THR A 36 3.11 1.18 2.70
N VAL A 37 3.83 1.52 1.63
CA VAL A 37 4.44 2.84 1.44
C VAL A 37 3.83 3.50 0.23
N TRP A 38 3.18 4.65 0.42
CA TRP A 38 2.59 5.41 -0.68
C TRP A 38 3.58 6.37 -1.34
N GLU A 39 3.43 6.54 -2.65
CA GLU A 39 4.23 7.50 -3.42
C GLU A 39 4.03 8.95 -2.93
N CYS A 40 2.82 9.32 -2.51
CA CYS A 40 2.56 10.67 -2.01
C CYS A 40 3.31 10.98 -0.71
N ASP A 41 3.43 9.99 0.17
CA ASP A 41 4.15 10.14 1.43
C ASP A 41 5.66 10.28 1.16
N LEU A 42 6.19 9.45 0.25
CA LEU A 42 7.59 9.57 -0.20
C LEU A 42 7.89 10.90 -0.89
N LYS A 43 6.93 11.46 -1.63
CA LYS A 43 7.07 12.79 -2.25
C LYS A 43 7.00 13.92 -1.24
N SER A 44 6.23 13.73 -0.16
CA SER A 44 6.04 14.74 0.88
C SER A 44 7.21 14.80 1.84
N ASP A 45 7.61 13.65 2.40
CA ASP A 45 8.69 13.55 3.36
C ASP A 45 9.30 12.12 3.35
N PRO A 46 10.31 11.88 2.49
CA PRO A 46 10.91 10.56 2.39
C PRO A 46 11.71 10.16 3.64
N GLU A 47 12.26 11.13 4.39
CA GLU A 47 13.03 10.83 5.60
C GLU A 47 12.12 10.32 6.72
N ALA A 48 10.96 10.97 6.92
CA ALA A 48 9.96 10.51 7.89
C ALA A 48 9.45 9.10 7.55
N VAL A 49 9.18 8.83 6.27
CA VAL A 49 8.74 7.49 5.81
C VAL A 49 9.79 6.44 6.11
N VAL A 50 11.07 6.71 5.78
CA VAL A 50 12.17 5.77 6.04
C VAL A 50 12.37 5.53 7.53
N SER A 51 12.25 6.57 8.37
CA SER A 51 12.36 6.44 9.83
C SER A 51 11.27 5.51 10.38
N ALA A 52 10.01 5.75 10.01
CA ALA A 52 8.88 4.91 10.43
C ALA A 52 9.02 3.46 9.94
N LEU A 53 9.52 3.27 8.71
CA LEU A 53 9.82 1.94 8.18
C LEU A 53 10.89 1.22 9.01
N ALA A 54 11.96 1.94 9.35
CA ALA A 54 13.08 1.39 10.13
C ALA A 54 12.64 0.98 11.54
N GLU A 55 11.80 1.77 12.20
CA GLU A 55 11.19 1.44 13.51
C GLU A 55 10.35 0.16 13.41
N THR A 56 9.45 0.11 12.43
CA THR A 56 8.57 -1.05 12.20
C THR A 56 9.36 -2.34 11.92
N ILE A 57 10.43 -2.26 11.12
CA ILE A 57 11.27 -3.43 10.78
C ILE A 57 12.10 -3.90 11.98
N ARG A 58 12.54 -3.00 12.86
CA ARG A 58 13.29 -3.36 14.07
C ARG A 58 12.40 -4.00 15.14
N GLY A 59 11.08 -3.82 15.05
CA GLY A 59 10.12 -4.40 15.99
C GLY A 59 9.97 -3.58 17.28
N ASP A 60 10.29 -2.28 17.22
CA ASP A 60 10.03 -1.31 18.30
C ASP A 60 8.55 -0.90 18.35
#